data_AF-A0A7R6WZY8-F1
#
_entry.id   AF-A0A7R6WZY8-F1
#
_cell.length_a   1.000
_cell.length_b   1.000
_cell.length_c   1.000
_cell.angle_alpha   90.00
_cell.angle_beta   90.00
_cell.angle_gamma   90.00
#
_symmetry.space_group_name_H-M   'P 1'
#
loop_
_entity.id
_entity.type
_entity.pdbx_description
1 polymer ?
#
loop_
_entity_poly.entity_id
_entity_poly.type
_entity_poly.pdbx_seq_one_letter_code
_entity_poly.pdbx_strand_id
1 'polypeptide(L)'
;MNIRTQQIVSRINNDALRQAATLCLDVAHRFGQRAASINGDPSFTKVGREKVLMEEAAKTYLPGLKVAFAPIAKAFADAKTARAAISIPAPDPSNIAAALERQEIRAMVRAMSPNERMSFLMGTVDERIVDAVLSAPGVLSGLSDDKFGQLRDQAVERRFGDRVAEIREAEETAEAAQAAMLVARNDIRAATGLDERAFDRFEKKAVITPWLVKEGDRVVKVVPGSTYPAATADEIALGKFYANKDEYLADNPGARLAAAA
;
A
#
# COMPACT_ATOMS: atom_id res chain seq x y z
N MET A 1 -8.26 21.71 -12.86
CA MET A 1 -7.00 21.06 -12.41
C MET A 1 -5.80 21.94 -12.77
N ASN A 2 -4.81 22.07 -11.89
CA ASN A 2 -3.56 22.77 -12.16
C ASN A 2 -2.64 21.88 -13.03
N ILE A 3 -1.75 22.46 -13.83
CA ILE A 3 -0.76 21.74 -14.67
C ILE A 3 0.01 20.69 -13.84
N ARG A 4 0.40 21.02 -12.60
CA ARG A 4 1.08 20.07 -11.70
C ARG A 4 0.27 18.82 -11.42
N THR A 5 -1.05 18.96 -11.23
CA THR A 5 -1.94 17.83 -10.97
C THR A 5 -2.13 16.94 -12.20
N GLN A 6 -2.15 17.52 -13.41
CA GLN A 6 -2.24 16.74 -14.65
C GLN A 6 -0.96 15.92 -14.90
N GLN A 7 0.20 16.48 -14.58
CA GLN A 7 1.49 15.78 -14.72
C GLN A 7 1.63 14.56 -13.79
N ILE A 8 1.02 14.60 -12.60
CA ILE A 8 1.03 13.45 -11.67
C ILE A 8 0.16 12.33 -12.24
N VAL A 9 -1.06 12.66 -12.64
CA VAL A 9 -2.04 11.68 -13.11
C VAL A 9 -1.62 11.04 -14.43
N SER A 10 -0.96 11.77 -15.33
CA SER A 10 -0.52 11.26 -16.63
C SER A 10 0.60 10.21 -16.56
N ARG A 11 1.26 10.06 -15.40
CA ARG A 11 2.32 9.06 -15.19
C ARG A 11 1.80 7.72 -14.66
N ILE A 12 0.51 7.66 -14.30
CA ILE A 12 -0.10 6.47 -13.72
C ILE A 12 -0.65 5.62 -14.86
N ASN A 13 0.01 4.49 -15.12
CA ASN A 13 -0.33 3.59 -16.24
C ASN A 13 -1.53 2.67 -15.95
N ASN A 14 -1.96 2.57 -14.70
CA ASN A 14 -3.14 1.81 -14.29
C ASN A 14 -4.38 2.71 -14.18
N ASP A 15 -5.44 2.42 -14.93
CA ASP A 15 -6.64 3.26 -15.00
C ASP A 15 -7.38 3.38 -13.65
N ALA A 16 -7.47 2.29 -12.88
CA ALA A 16 -8.12 2.30 -11.57
C ALA A 16 -7.35 3.17 -10.56
N LEU A 17 -6.01 3.08 -10.56
CA LEU A 17 -5.16 3.93 -9.74
C LEU A 17 -5.17 5.38 -10.21
N ARG A 18 -5.26 5.62 -11.52
CA ARG A 18 -5.40 6.96 -12.10
C ARG A 18 -6.71 7.61 -11.69
N GLN A 19 -7.82 6.86 -11.70
CA GLN A 19 -9.11 7.33 -11.21
C GLN A 19 -9.03 7.64 -9.72
N ALA A 20 -8.51 6.73 -8.88
CA ALA A 20 -8.35 6.95 -7.45
C ALA A 20 -7.48 8.20 -7.13
N ALA A 21 -6.38 8.39 -7.86
CA ALA A 21 -5.53 9.57 -7.74
C ALA A 21 -6.27 10.86 -8.12
N THR A 22 -7.06 10.83 -9.19
CA THR A 22 -7.91 11.95 -9.61
C THR A 22 -8.94 12.28 -8.54
N LEU A 23 -9.59 11.28 -7.96
CA LEU A 23 -10.54 11.46 -6.85
C LEU A 23 -9.89 12.13 -5.63
N CYS A 24 -8.67 11.75 -5.26
CA CYS A 24 -7.94 12.39 -4.17
C CYS A 24 -7.75 13.90 -4.43
N LEU A 25 -7.33 14.26 -5.64
CA LEU A 25 -7.11 15.64 -6.04
C LEU A 25 -8.43 16.43 -6.12
N ASP A 26 -9.50 15.82 -6.60
CA ASP A 26 -10.83 16.43 -6.65
C ASP A 26 -11.40 16.70 -5.25
N VAL A 27 -11.18 15.81 -4.29
CA VAL A 27 -11.56 16.04 -2.89
C VAL A 27 -10.87 17.29 -2.34
N ALA A 28 -9.56 17.42 -2.54
CA ALA A 28 -8.82 18.59 -2.10
C ALA A 28 -9.25 19.87 -2.84
N HIS A 29 -9.51 19.78 -4.15
CA HIS A 29 -10.01 20.91 -4.93
C HIS A 29 -11.36 21.41 -4.41
N ARG A 30 -12.31 20.50 -4.16
CA ARG A 30 -13.63 20.82 -3.59
C ARG A 30 -13.50 21.42 -2.18
N PHE A 31 -12.57 20.93 -1.36
CA PHE A 31 -12.29 21.55 -0.07
C PHE A 31 -11.74 22.97 -0.22
N GLY A 32 -10.81 23.19 -1.14
CA GLY A 32 -10.27 24.52 -1.42
C GLY A 32 -11.35 25.53 -1.85
N GLN A 33 -12.28 25.11 -2.72
CA GLN A 33 -13.43 25.92 -3.11
C GLN A 33 -14.35 26.24 -1.92
N ARG A 34 -14.64 25.24 -1.08
CA ARG A 34 -15.44 25.41 0.13
C ARG A 34 -14.76 26.35 1.11
N ALA A 35 -13.44 26.22 1.27
CA ALA A 35 -12.65 27.06 2.15
C ALA A 35 -12.65 28.52 1.67
N ALA A 36 -12.51 28.77 0.37
CA ALA A 36 -12.63 30.10 -0.20
C ALA A 36 -14.03 30.71 0.03
N SER A 37 -15.10 29.91 -0.11
CA SER A 37 -16.48 30.33 0.19
C SER A 37 -16.65 30.71 1.66
N ILE A 38 -16.17 29.90 2.60
CA ILE A 38 -16.23 30.21 4.05
C ILE A 38 -15.42 31.48 4.37
N ASN A 39 -14.26 31.65 3.73
CA ASN A 39 -13.40 32.80 3.95
C ASN A 39 -13.97 34.11 3.40
N GLY A 40 -14.72 34.05 2.29
CA GLY A 40 -15.38 35.20 1.68
C GLY A 40 -16.71 35.59 2.33
N ASP A 41 -17.27 34.74 3.19
CA ASP A 41 -18.57 34.99 3.82
C ASP A 41 -18.44 36.00 4.99
N PRO A 42 -19.10 37.17 4.90
CA PRO A 42 -19.03 38.21 5.92
C PRO A 42 -19.78 37.87 7.22
N SER A 43 -20.64 36.85 7.21
CA SER A 43 -21.40 36.42 8.39
C SER A 43 -20.54 35.73 9.45
N PHE A 44 -19.37 35.18 9.06
CA PHE A 44 -18.47 34.52 9.97
C PHE A 44 -17.40 35.48 10.52
N THR A 45 -17.19 35.41 11.83
CA THR A 45 -15.98 35.96 12.46
C THR A 45 -14.75 35.14 12.06
N LYS A 46 -13.54 35.68 12.23
CA LYS A 46 -12.30 34.95 11.93
C LYS A 46 -12.23 33.59 12.64
N VAL A 47 -12.55 33.57 13.94
CA VAL A 47 -12.58 32.34 14.75
C VAL A 47 -13.70 31.39 14.28
N GLY A 48 -14.87 31.94 13.91
CA GLY A 48 -15.96 31.15 13.35
C GLY A 48 -15.56 30.44 12.04
N ARG A 49 -14.85 31.13 11.14
CA ARG A 49 -14.33 30.54 9.90
C ARG A 49 -13.38 29.38 10.17
N GLU A 50 -12.39 29.58 11.03
CA GLU A 50 -11.41 28.54 11.39
C GLU A 50 -12.11 27.29 11.95
N LYS A 51 -13.09 27.49 12.85
CA LYS A 51 -13.87 26.38 13.42
C LYS A 51 -14.66 25.62 12.35
N VAL A 52 -15.38 26.33 11.47
CA VAL A 52 -16.19 25.70 10.40
C VAL A 52 -15.29 24.97 9.39
N LEU A 53 -14.15 25.55 9.03
CA LEU A 53 -13.16 24.90 8.16
C LEU A 53 -12.66 23.58 8.73
N MET A 54 -12.27 23.58 10.01
CA MET A 54 -11.83 22.35 10.69
C MET A 54 -12.97 21.34 10.80
N GLU A 55 -14.20 21.77 11.08
CA GLU A 55 -15.34 20.87 11.16
C GLU A 55 -15.66 20.20 9.82
N GLU A 56 -15.70 20.97 8.73
CA GLU A 56 -15.91 20.48 7.36
C GLU A 56 -14.78 19.54 6.92
N ALA A 57 -13.51 19.92 7.19
CA ALA A 57 -12.37 19.07 6.89
C ALA A 57 -12.45 17.72 7.63
N ALA A 58 -12.79 17.74 8.93
CA ALA A 58 -12.86 16.53 9.76
C ALA A 58 -14.02 15.61 9.40
N LYS A 59 -15.20 16.16 9.11
CA LYS A 59 -16.42 15.37 8.89
C LYS A 59 -16.60 14.92 7.44
N THR A 60 -16.09 15.70 6.49
CA THR A 60 -16.40 15.51 5.07
C THR A 60 -15.16 15.19 4.26
N TYR A 61 -14.17 16.08 4.22
CA TYR A 61 -13.12 16.00 3.20
C TYR A 61 -11.97 15.05 3.55
N LEU A 62 -11.46 15.05 4.78
CA LEU A 62 -10.44 14.09 5.21
C LEU A 62 -10.95 12.63 5.20
N PRO A 63 -12.17 12.35 5.68
CA PRO A 63 -12.75 11.02 5.52
C PRO A 63 -12.92 10.63 4.05
N GLY A 64 -13.41 11.54 3.20
CA GLY A 64 -13.55 11.28 1.76
C GLY A 64 -12.21 11.05 1.06
N LEU A 65 -11.16 11.78 1.45
CA LEU A 65 -9.81 11.59 0.95
C LEU A 65 -9.28 10.19 1.28
N LYS A 66 -9.51 9.69 2.50
CA LYS A 66 -9.12 8.33 2.90
C LYS A 66 -9.82 7.26 2.06
N VAL A 67 -11.10 7.46 1.73
CA VAL A 67 -11.85 6.53 0.86
C VAL A 67 -11.29 6.55 -0.56
N ALA A 68 -11.06 7.74 -1.12
CA ALA A 68 -10.45 7.89 -2.44
C ALA A 68 -9.05 7.26 -2.52
N PHE A 69 -8.29 7.30 -1.43
CA PHE A 69 -6.95 6.71 -1.33
C PHE A 69 -6.94 5.18 -1.11
N ALA A 70 -8.03 4.60 -0.61
CA ALA A 70 -8.05 3.18 -0.21
C ALA A 70 -7.61 2.20 -1.32
N PRO A 71 -8.00 2.36 -2.61
CA PRO A 71 -7.52 1.50 -3.69
C PRO A 71 -6.00 1.59 -3.89
N ILE A 72 -5.42 2.80 -3.76
CA ILE A 72 -3.97 3.03 -3.89
C ILE A 72 -3.23 2.36 -2.73
N ALA A 73 -3.73 2.56 -1.50
CA ALA A 73 -3.15 1.93 -0.32
C ALA A 73 -3.17 0.39 -0.42
N LYS A 74 -4.25 -0.17 -0.94
CA LYS A 74 -4.37 -1.61 -1.20
C LYS A 74 -3.35 -2.08 -2.24
N ALA A 75 -3.25 -1.42 -3.39
CA ALA A 75 -2.29 -1.78 -4.43
C ALA A 75 -0.85 -1.77 -3.90
N PHE A 76 -0.49 -0.78 -3.08
CA PHE A 76 0.81 -0.71 -2.44
C PHE A 76 1.05 -1.88 -1.46
N ALA A 77 0.05 -2.22 -0.64
CA ALA A 77 0.13 -3.35 0.29
C ALA A 77 0.22 -4.70 -0.43
N ASP A 78 -0.54 -4.88 -1.51
CA ASP A 78 -0.53 -6.08 -2.35
C ASP A 78 0.84 -6.26 -3.03
N ALA A 79 1.41 -5.19 -3.59
CA ALA A 79 2.74 -5.21 -4.21
C ALA A 79 3.84 -5.55 -3.18
N LYS A 80 3.80 -4.93 -1.99
CA LYS A 80 4.73 -5.25 -0.89
C LYS A 80 4.61 -6.70 -0.42
N THR A 81 3.39 -7.23 -0.35
CA THR A 81 3.14 -8.63 0.01
C THR A 81 3.69 -9.57 -1.07
N ALA A 82 3.47 -9.25 -2.35
CA ALA A 82 4.01 -10.00 -3.47
C ALA A 82 5.55 -9.97 -3.47
N ARG A 83 6.17 -8.83 -3.15
CA ARG A 83 7.62 -8.69 -2.98
C ARG A 83 8.13 -9.59 -1.85
N ALA A 84 7.49 -9.54 -0.69
CA ALA A 84 7.87 -10.36 0.46
C ALA A 84 7.68 -11.87 0.21
N ALA A 85 6.77 -12.26 -0.69
CA ALA A 85 6.58 -13.64 -1.09
C ALA A 85 7.69 -14.17 -2.02
N ILE A 86 8.52 -13.30 -2.60
CA ILE A 86 9.71 -13.72 -3.35
C ILE A 86 10.77 -14.14 -2.34
N SER A 87 10.92 -15.45 -2.19
CA SER A 87 11.98 -16.03 -1.38
C SER A 87 12.44 -17.33 -2.01
N ILE A 88 13.70 -17.68 -1.75
CA ILE A 88 14.23 -18.99 -2.10
C ILE A 88 13.71 -19.97 -1.04
N PRO A 89 12.96 -21.02 -1.42
CA PRO A 89 12.39 -21.95 -0.46
C PRO A 89 13.45 -22.52 0.48
N ALA A 90 13.15 -22.48 1.78
CA ALA A 90 13.99 -23.16 2.74
C ALA A 90 13.88 -24.68 2.52
N PRO A 91 14.99 -25.42 2.62
CA PRO A 91 14.95 -26.86 2.51
C PRO A 91 14.15 -27.50 3.66
N ASP A 92 13.48 -28.62 3.37
CA ASP A 92 12.81 -29.43 4.39
C ASP A 92 13.85 -30.08 5.34
N PRO A 93 13.83 -29.77 6.66
CA PRO A 93 14.75 -30.34 7.61
C PRO A 93 14.50 -31.82 7.91
N SER A 94 13.32 -32.35 7.62
CA SER A 94 12.96 -33.75 7.90
C SER A 94 13.49 -34.72 6.84
N ASN A 95 13.85 -34.22 5.65
CA ASN A 95 14.39 -35.02 4.57
C ASN A 95 15.92 -35.18 4.67
N ILE A 96 16.34 -36.16 5.48
CA ILE A 96 17.76 -36.46 5.74
C ILE A 96 18.51 -36.82 4.45
N ALA A 97 17.89 -37.60 3.54
CA ALA A 97 18.51 -37.99 2.29
C ALA A 97 18.85 -36.77 1.42
N ALA A 98 17.91 -35.82 1.30
CA ALA A 98 18.15 -34.56 0.58
C ALA A 98 19.16 -33.65 1.30
N ALA A 99 19.29 -33.74 2.63
CA ALA A 99 20.33 -33.01 3.36
C ALA A 99 21.74 -33.54 3.02
N LEU A 100 21.90 -34.87 2.93
CA LEU A 100 23.15 -35.52 2.53
C LEU A 100 23.51 -35.21 1.08
N GLU A 101 22.55 -35.29 0.15
CA GLU A 101 22.78 -34.92 -1.26
C GLU A 101 23.26 -33.47 -1.38
N ARG A 102 22.62 -32.52 -0.69
CA ARG A 102 23.04 -31.12 -0.69
C ARG A 102 24.44 -30.93 -0.07
N GLN A 103 24.81 -31.73 0.93
CA GLN A 103 26.15 -31.70 1.50
C GLN A 103 27.20 -32.15 0.49
N GLU A 104 26.96 -33.25 -0.23
CA GLU A 104 27.85 -33.75 -1.28
C GLU A 104 27.99 -32.74 -2.43
N ILE A 105 26.89 -32.14 -2.87
CA ILE A 105 26.92 -31.08 -3.89
C ILE A 105 27.78 -29.90 -3.43
N ARG A 106 27.61 -29.42 -2.19
CA ARG A 106 28.45 -28.33 -1.65
C ARG A 106 29.92 -28.73 -1.58
N ALA A 107 30.23 -29.97 -1.19
CA ALA A 107 31.60 -30.47 -1.15
C ALA A 107 32.23 -30.51 -2.54
N MET A 108 31.49 -30.98 -3.55
CA MET A 108 31.91 -30.96 -4.96
C MET A 108 32.18 -29.53 -5.44
N VAL A 109 31.25 -28.58 -5.21
CA VAL A 109 31.41 -27.18 -5.59
C VAL A 109 32.61 -26.54 -4.90
N ARG A 110 32.84 -26.87 -3.62
CA ARG A 110 33.99 -26.38 -2.86
C ARG A 110 35.32 -26.92 -3.39
N ALA A 111 35.35 -28.14 -3.92
CA ALA A 111 36.56 -28.75 -4.49
C ALA A 111 37.04 -28.11 -5.80
N MET A 112 36.17 -27.38 -6.51
CA MET A 112 36.54 -26.62 -7.71
C MET A 112 37.48 -25.46 -7.39
N SER A 113 38.31 -25.03 -8.36
CA SER A 113 39.08 -23.79 -8.20
C SER A 113 38.16 -22.56 -8.07
N PRO A 114 38.60 -21.45 -7.44
CA PRO A 114 37.75 -20.28 -7.25
C PRO A 114 37.16 -19.67 -8.53
N ASN A 115 37.85 -19.82 -9.67
CA ASN A 115 37.40 -19.33 -10.97
C ASN A 115 36.38 -20.28 -11.61
N GLU A 116 36.68 -21.58 -11.63
CA GLU A 116 35.77 -22.60 -12.16
C GLU A 116 34.46 -22.66 -11.36
N ARG A 117 34.54 -22.53 -10.04
CA ARG A 117 33.37 -22.59 -9.14
C ARG A 117 32.30 -21.58 -9.53
N MET A 118 32.68 -20.32 -9.70
CA MET A 118 31.70 -19.29 -10.02
C MET A 118 31.17 -19.47 -11.45
N SER A 119 32.05 -19.79 -12.41
CA SER A 119 31.60 -20.07 -13.78
C SER A 119 30.61 -21.25 -13.83
N PHE A 120 30.85 -22.30 -13.05
CA PHE A 120 29.97 -23.45 -12.94
C PHE A 120 28.61 -23.08 -12.34
N LEU A 121 28.59 -22.36 -11.22
CA LEU A 121 27.34 -21.96 -10.56
C LEU A 121 26.52 -20.95 -11.37
N MET A 122 27.17 -20.05 -12.10
CA MET A 122 26.49 -19.08 -12.96
C MET A 122 25.96 -19.72 -14.26
N GLY A 123 26.63 -20.76 -14.76
CA GLY A 123 26.29 -21.45 -16.02
C GLY A 123 25.42 -22.69 -15.85
N THR A 124 25.28 -23.25 -14.65
CA THR A 124 24.45 -24.44 -14.43
C THR A 124 22.97 -24.12 -14.54
N VAL A 125 22.25 -24.99 -15.25
CA VAL A 125 20.78 -25.03 -15.32
C VAL A 125 20.17 -25.93 -14.25
N ASP A 126 21.00 -26.71 -13.54
CA ASP A 126 20.53 -27.61 -12.48
C ASP A 126 20.28 -26.82 -11.20
N GLU A 127 19.03 -26.47 -10.97
CA GLU A 127 18.59 -25.71 -9.80
C GLU A 127 18.89 -26.42 -8.47
N ARG A 128 19.03 -27.76 -8.45
CA ARG A 128 19.40 -28.51 -7.24
C ARG A 128 20.79 -28.11 -6.74
N ILE A 129 21.69 -27.77 -7.65
CA ILE A 129 23.05 -27.33 -7.32
C ILE A 129 23.00 -25.95 -6.67
N VAL A 130 22.23 -25.04 -7.27
CA VAL A 130 22.04 -23.68 -6.76
C VAL A 130 21.36 -23.72 -5.39
N ASP A 131 20.30 -24.51 -5.23
CA ASP A 131 19.61 -24.70 -3.95
C ASP A 131 20.51 -25.32 -2.88
N ALA A 132 21.31 -26.32 -3.23
CA ALA A 132 22.25 -26.92 -2.29
C ALA A 132 23.24 -25.88 -1.74
N VAL A 133 23.75 -25.00 -2.60
CA VAL A 133 24.68 -23.93 -2.21
C VAL A 133 23.96 -22.87 -1.39
N LEU A 134 22.80 -22.38 -1.82
CA LEU A 134 22.05 -21.30 -1.16
C LEU A 134 21.36 -21.72 0.14
N SER A 135 21.17 -23.03 0.35
CA SER A 135 20.59 -23.58 1.58
C SER A 135 21.50 -23.52 2.81
N ALA A 136 22.75 -23.04 2.67
CA ALA A 136 23.71 -22.93 3.75
C ALA A 136 24.63 -21.70 3.55
N PRO A 137 25.40 -21.28 4.57
CA PRO A 137 26.34 -20.17 4.43
C PRO A 137 27.36 -20.40 3.29
N GLY A 138 27.65 -19.35 2.52
CA GLY A 138 28.49 -19.44 1.31
C GLY A 138 29.88 -20.04 1.54
N VAL A 139 30.46 -19.84 2.73
CA VAL A 139 31.73 -20.43 3.15
C VAL A 139 31.77 -21.96 3.05
N LEU A 140 30.64 -22.65 3.25
CA LEU A 140 30.57 -24.11 3.15
C LEU A 140 30.71 -24.62 1.72
N SER A 141 30.45 -23.76 0.74
CA SER A 141 30.66 -24.00 -0.69
C SER A 141 31.92 -23.30 -1.22
N GLY A 142 32.69 -22.64 -0.35
CA GLY A 142 33.87 -21.86 -0.72
C GLY A 142 33.59 -20.53 -1.40
N LEU A 143 32.39 -19.95 -1.24
CA LEU A 143 32.05 -18.63 -1.77
C LEU A 143 32.33 -17.54 -0.72
N SER A 144 32.87 -16.41 -1.17
CA SER A 144 32.85 -15.18 -0.39
C SER A 144 31.41 -14.65 -0.30
N ASP A 145 31.15 -13.78 0.68
CA ASP A 145 29.81 -13.19 0.86
C ASP A 145 29.32 -12.47 -0.39
N ASP A 146 30.19 -11.73 -1.07
CA ASP A 146 29.86 -11.04 -2.33
C ASP A 146 29.42 -12.02 -3.43
N LYS A 147 30.18 -13.11 -3.63
CA LYS A 147 29.86 -14.13 -4.66
C LYS A 147 28.60 -14.92 -4.29
N PHE A 148 28.40 -15.17 -3.00
CA PHE A 148 27.19 -15.81 -2.51
C PHE A 148 25.96 -14.92 -2.73
N GLY A 149 26.08 -13.63 -2.45
CA GLY A 149 25.07 -12.62 -2.77
C GLY A 149 24.76 -12.59 -4.26
N GLN A 150 25.77 -12.52 -5.11
CA GLN A 150 25.62 -12.54 -6.57
C GLN A 150 24.87 -13.81 -7.05
N LEU A 151 25.21 -14.99 -6.52
CA LEU A 151 24.51 -16.23 -6.86
C LEU A 151 23.04 -16.19 -6.44
N ARG A 152 22.76 -15.71 -5.22
CA ARG A 152 21.40 -15.58 -4.72
C ARG A 152 20.58 -14.65 -5.61
N ASP A 153 21.13 -13.49 -5.95
CA ASP A 153 20.43 -12.49 -6.76
C ASP A 153 20.17 -13.03 -8.18
N GLN A 154 21.13 -13.73 -8.77
CA GLN A 154 20.93 -14.41 -10.06
C GLN A 154 19.89 -15.54 -9.96
N ALA A 155 19.86 -16.32 -8.88
CA ALA A 155 18.87 -17.38 -8.68
C ALA A 155 17.45 -16.79 -8.54
N VAL A 156 17.32 -15.67 -7.83
CA VAL A 156 16.05 -14.93 -7.76
C VAL A 156 15.64 -14.42 -9.13
N GLU A 157 16.56 -13.81 -9.88
CA GLU A 157 16.29 -13.30 -11.23
C GLU A 157 15.86 -14.42 -12.19
N ARG A 158 16.54 -15.57 -12.17
CA ARG A 158 16.16 -16.72 -13.02
C ARG A 158 14.76 -17.26 -12.70
N ARG A 159 14.40 -17.34 -11.42
CA ARG A 159 13.13 -17.95 -10.97
C ARG A 159 11.97 -16.99 -11.02
N PHE A 160 12.23 -15.71 -10.82
CA PHE A 160 11.21 -14.72 -10.55
C PHE A 160 11.38 -13.44 -11.38
N GLY A 161 12.30 -13.35 -12.35
CA GLY A 161 12.61 -12.11 -13.09
C GLY A 161 11.38 -11.39 -13.62
N ASP A 162 10.52 -12.09 -14.37
CA ASP A 162 9.26 -11.52 -14.89
C ASP A 162 8.36 -11.02 -13.75
N ARG A 163 8.19 -11.82 -12.69
CA ARG A 163 7.39 -11.47 -11.51
C ARG A 163 7.99 -10.30 -10.72
N VAL A 164 9.32 -10.21 -10.63
CA VAL A 164 10.05 -9.12 -9.98
C VAL A 164 9.82 -7.83 -10.74
N ALA A 165 9.86 -7.88 -12.07
CA ALA A 165 9.57 -6.76 -12.96
C ALA A 165 8.10 -6.31 -12.82
N GLU A 166 7.15 -7.24 -12.85
CA GLU A 166 5.72 -6.94 -12.62
C GLU A 166 5.47 -6.29 -11.27
N ILE A 167 6.06 -6.82 -10.18
CA ILE A 167 5.90 -6.23 -8.85
C ILE A 167 6.53 -4.84 -8.80
N ARG A 168 7.68 -4.65 -9.45
CA ARG A 168 8.33 -3.34 -9.53
C ARG A 168 7.46 -2.32 -10.26
N GLU A 169 6.89 -2.69 -11.40
CA GLU A 169 5.96 -1.82 -12.14
C GLU A 169 4.73 -1.48 -11.29
N ALA A 170 4.19 -2.45 -10.54
CA ALA A 170 3.07 -2.23 -9.62
C ALA A 170 3.44 -1.27 -8.47
N GLU A 171 4.62 -1.42 -7.87
CA GLU A 171 5.15 -0.52 -6.83
C GLU A 171 5.32 0.90 -7.38
N GLU A 172 5.99 1.06 -8.52
CA GLU A 172 6.24 2.36 -9.16
C GLU A 172 4.91 3.06 -9.52
N THR A 173 3.93 2.31 -10.04
CA THR A 173 2.60 2.86 -10.37
C THR A 173 1.83 3.27 -9.11
N ALA A 174 1.90 2.48 -8.04
CA ALA A 174 1.24 2.81 -6.78
C ALA A 174 1.89 4.02 -6.08
N GLU A 175 3.23 4.15 -6.11
CA GLU A 175 3.94 5.33 -5.61
C GLU A 175 3.57 6.60 -6.38
N ALA A 176 3.50 6.52 -7.72
CA ALA A 176 3.06 7.64 -8.54
C ALA A 176 1.64 8.09 -8.17
N ALA A 177 0.72 7.15 -7.90
CA ALA A 177 -0.62 7.46 -7.43
C ALA A 177 -0.64 8.03 -6.00
N GLN A 178 0.23 7.55 -5.10
CA GLN A 178 0.35 8.07 -3.73
C GLN A 178 0.77 9.54 -3.69
N ALA A 179 1.55 10.01 -4.67
CA ALA A 179 1.90 11.43 -4.77
C ALA A 179 0.66 12.33 -4.87
N ALA A 180 -0.41 11.88 -5.54
CA ALA A 180 -1.67 12.63 -5.63
C ALA A 180 -2.35 12.80 -4.26
N MET A 181 -2.34 11.74 -3.43
CA MET A 181 -2.82 11.77 -2.06
C MET A 181 -2.03 12.76 -1.21
N LEU A 182 -0.69 12.76 -1.31
CA LEU A 182 0.17 13.68 -0.55
C LEU A 182 -0.09 15.14 -0.93
N VAL A 183 -0.28 15.43 -2.22
CA VAL A 183 -0.65 16.77 -2.69
C VAL A 183 -2.01 17.17 -2.14
N ALA A 184 -3.02 16.31 -2.29
CA ALA A 184 -4.38 16.57 -1.80
C ALA A 184 -4.40 16.83 -0.28
N ARG A 185 -3.68 16.01 0.49
CA ARG A 185 -3.50 16.17 1.93
C ARG A 185 -2.86 17.51 2.29
N ASN A 186 -1.80 17.89 1.58
CA ASN A 186 -1.10 19.15 1.80
C ASN A 186 -1.96 20.37 1.48
N ASP A 187 -2.78 20.30 0.42
CA ASP A 187 -3.72 21.37 0.06
C ASP A 187 -4.79 21.56 1.14
N ILE A 188 -5.34 20.46 1.67
CA ILE A 188 -6.30 20.52 2.80
C ILE A 188 -5.62 21.11 4.03
N ARG A 189 -4.41 20.65 4.37
CA ARG A 189 -3.65 21.19 5.49
C ARG A 189 -3.42 22.69 5.37
N ALA A 190 -2.93 23.14 4.21
CA ALA A 190 -2.67 24.55 3.94
C ALA A 190 -3.95 25.39 4.11
N ALA A 191 -5.09 24.91 3.61
CA ALA A 191 -6.37 25.59 3.74
C ALA A 191 -6.92 25.62 5.19
N THR A 192 -6.59 24.64 6.03
CA THR A 192 -6.94 24.67 7.47
C THR A 192 -6.02 25.56 8.31
N GLY A 193 -4.85 25.94 7.80
CA GLY A 193 -3.86 26.75 8.53
C GLY A 193 -3.16 26.02 9.69
N LEU A 194 -3.34 24.70 9.82
CA LEU A 194 -2.68 23.90 10.86
C LEU A 194 -1.22 23.61 10.49
N ASP A 195 -0.34 23.61 11.49
CA ASP A 195 1.01 23.07 11.35
C ASP A 195 0.96 21.54 11.15
N GLU A 196 2.07 20.95 10.66
CA GLU A 196 2.13 19.51 10.37
C GLU A 196 1.72 18.64 11.57
N ARG A 197 2.24 18.91 12.76
CA ARG A 197 1.98 18.06 13.93
C ARG A 197 0.55 18.21 14.42
N ALA A 198 -0.01 19.42 14.38
CA ALA A 198 -1.41 19.63 14.70
C ALA A 198 -2.34 18.96 13.69
N PHE A 199 -2.00 19.07 12.40
CA PHE A 199 -2.76 18.44 11.32
C PHE A 199 -2.74 16.91 11.43
N ASP A 200 -1.59 16.29 11.72
CA ASP A 200 -1.50 14.84 11.94
C ASP A 200 -2.45 14.35 13.05
N ARG A 201 -2.48 15.08 14.18
CA ARG A 201 -3.38 14.74 15.31
C ARG A 201 -4.84 14.94 14.93
N PHE A 202 -5.13 15.95 14.13
CA PHE A 202 -6.46 16.27 13.64
C PHE A 202 -6.96 15.21 12.63
N GLU A 203 -6.13 14.87 11.66
CA GLU A 203 -6.41 13.86 10.62
C GLU A 203 -6.67 12.47 11.21
N LYS A 204 -5.95 12.09 12.26
CA LYS A 204 -6.18 10.82 12.98
C LYS A 204 -7.58 10.73 13.59
N LYS A 205 -8.18 11.87 13.97
CA LYS A 205 -9.54 11.93 14.54
C LYS A 205 -10.62 12.02 13.47
N ALA A 206 -10.27 12.45 12.26
CA ALA A 206 -11.17 12.50 11.11
C ALA A 206 -11.36 11.10 10.51
N VAL A 207 -12.26 10.31 11.11
CA VAL A 207 -12.54 8.92 10.71
C VAL A 207 -14.00 8.81 10.29
N ILE A 208 -14.26 7.99 9.28
CA ILE A 208 -15.63 7.61 8.88
C ILE A 208 -16.25 6.76 9.98
N THR A 209 -17.50 7.03 10.32
CA THR A 209 -18.28 6.19 11.23
C THR A 209 -18.51 4.84 10.55
N PRO A 210 -18.00 3.70 11.06
CA PRO A 210 -18.21 2.42 10.43
C PRO A 210 -19.71 2.08 10.28
N TRP A 211 -20.12 1.64 9.08
CA TRP A 211 -21.46 1.10 8.86
C TRP A 211 -21.53 -0.33 9.37
N LEU A 212 -22.34 -0.57 10.39
CA LEU A 212 -22.56 -1.89 10.98
C LEU A 212 -23.93 -2.46 10.59
N VAL A 213 -23.98 -3.78 10.37
CA VAL A 213 -25.21 -4.56 10.20
C VAL A 213 -25.15 -5.79 11.09
N LYS A 214 -26.30 -6.27 11.58
CA LYS A 214 -26.41 -7.53 12.32
C LYS A 214 -26.74 -8.67 11.35
N GLU A 215 -25.91 -9.70 11.31
CA GLU A 215 -26.17 -10.95 10.62
C GLU A 215 -26.25 -12.08 11.67
N GLY A 216 -27.47 -12.41 12.08
CA GLY A 216 -27.72 -13.32 13.20
C GLY A 216 -27.08 -12.81 14.49
N ASP A 217 -26.21 -13.60 15.10
CA ASP A 217 -25.48 -13.25 16.33
C ASP A 217 -24.20 -12.44 16.09
N ARG A 218 -23.86 -12.13 14.84
CA ARG A 218 -22.62 -11.42 14.48
C ARG A 218 -22.91 -9.98 14.05
N VAL A 219 -22.02 -9.07 14.44
CA VAL A 219 -21.97 -7.70 13.93
C VAL A 219 -20.92 -7.65 12.83
N VAL A 220 -21.32 -7.26 11.63
CA VAL A 220 -20.45 -7.15 10.46
C VAL A 220 -20.33 -5.71 10.01
N LYS A 221 -19.17 -5.36 9.45
CA LYS A 221 -18.94 -4.06 8.83
C LYS A 221 -19.34 -4.12 7.36
N VAL A 222 -20.22 -3.21 6.95
CA VAL A 222 -20.60 -3.07 5.55
C VAL A 222 -19.46 -2.40 4.79
N VAL A 223 -18.91 -3.11 3.82
CA VAL A 223 -17.96 -2.60 2.83
C VAL A 223 -18.63 -2.71 1.46
N PRO A 224 -19.09 -1.61 0.85
CA PRO A 224 -19.78 -1.66 -0.43
C PRO A 224 -18.93 -2.37 -1.50
N GLY A 225 -19.51 -3.37 -2.19
CA GLY A 225 -18.83 -4.12 -3.24
C GLY A 225 -17.88 -5.22 -2.76
N SER A 226 -17.91 -5.58 -1.47
CA SER A 226 -17.11 -6.68 -0.91
C SER A 226 -17.93 -7.53 0.06
N THR A 227 -17.35 -8.64 0.53
CA THR A 227 -17.90 -9.43 1.63
C THR A 227 -17.80 -8.64 2.93
N TYR A 228 -18.78 -8.82 3.83
CA TYR A 228 -18.80 -8.08 5.10
C TYR A 228 -17.94 -8.79 6.14
N PRO A 229 -16.77 -8.25 6.51
CA PRO A 229 -15.97 -8.85 7.57
C PRO A 229 -16.66 -8.65 8.92
N ALA A 230 -16.32 -9.52 9.88
CA ALA A 230 -16.69 -9.32 11.28
C ALA A 230 -16.13 -7.99 11.77
N ALA A 231 -16.96 -7.19 12.43
CA ALA A 231 -16.54 -5.92 13.00
C ALA A 231 -15.63 -6.14 14.20
N THR A 232 -14.53 -5.38 14.27
CA THR A 232 -13.63 -5.35 15.43
C THR A 232 -14.29 -4.64 16.62
N ALA A 233 -13.74 -4.82 17.83
CA ALA A 233 -14.27 -4.16 19.04
C ALA A 233 -14.30 -2.63 18.90
N ASP A 234 -13.26 -2.04 18.30
CA ASP A 234 -13.18 -0.60 18.06
C ASP A 234 -14.22 -0.14 17.03
N GLU A 235 -14.44 -0.92 15.97
CA GLU A 235 -15.47 -0.61 14.96
C GLU A 235 -16.88 -0.74 15.53
N ILE A 236 -17.11 -1.66 16.48
CA ILE A 236 -18.38 -1.77 17.20
C ILE A 236 -18.57 -0.57 18.14
N ALA A 237 -17.50 -0.11 18.80
CA ALA A 237 -17.56 1.03 19.72
C ALA A 237 -17.79 2.37 19.00
N LEU A 238 -17.23 2.53 17.81
CA LEU A 238 -17.28 3.77 17.02
C LEU A 238 -18.32 3.75 15.90
N GLY A 239 -18.83 2.58 15.54
CA GLY A 239 -19.75 2.38 14.43
C GLY A 239 -21.21 2.64 14.77
N LYS A 240 -22.01 2.77 13.72
CA LYS A 240 -23.46 2.96 13.81
C LYS A 240 -24.16 1.94 12.91
N PHE A 241 -25.30 1.44 13.40
CA PHE A 241 -26.19 0.60 12.59
C PHE A 241 -27.03 1.51 11.70
N TYR A 242 -26.87 1.38 10.39
CA TYR A 242 -27.66 2.13 9.42
C TYR A 242 -28.64 1.18 8.72
N ALA A 243 -29.86 1.65 8.49
CA ALA A 243 -30.90 0.85 7.83
C ALA A 243 -30.63 0.70 6.33
N ASN A 244 -29.99 1.69 5.70
CA ASN A 244 -29.69 1.70 4.28
C ASN A 244 -28.48 2.59 3.95
N LYS A 245 -28.05 2.55 2.68
CA LYS A 245 -26.91 3.32 2.17
C LYS A 245 -27.13 4.83 2.26
N ASP A 246 -28.35 5.31 2.06
CA ASP A 246 -28.64 6.74 2.05
C ASP A 246 -28.50 7.36 3.45
N GLU A 247 -28.95 6.66 4.49
CA GLU A 247 -28.76 7.05 5.89
C GLU A 247 -27.27 7.09 6.25
N TYR A 248 -26.51 6.08 5.82
CA TYR A 248 -25.05 6.05 6.01
C TYR A 248 -24.34 7.22 5.34
N LEU A 249 -24.69 7.52 4.08
CA LEU A 249 -24.09 8.62 3.32
C LEU A 249 -24.50 9.99 3.84
N ALA A 250 -25.68 10.13 4.45
CA ALA A 250 -26.11 11.36 5.11
C ALA A 250 -25.25 11.68 6.34
N ASP A 251 -24.95 10.66 7.15
CA ASP A 251 -24.08 10.81 8.33
C ASP A 251 -22.58 10.86 7.97
N ASN A 252 -22.20 10.32 6.82
CA ASN A 252 -20.81 10.26 6.35
C ASN A 252 -20.68 10.92 4.97
N PRO A 253 -20.79 12.26 4.89
CA PRO A 253 -20.75 12.99 3.63
C PRO A 253 -19.43 12.79 2.87
N GLY A 254 -18.34 12.48 3.58
CA GLY A 254 -17.06 12.11 2.95
C GLY A 254 -17.12 10.83 2.10
N ALA A 255 -17.89 9.82 2.54
CA ALA A 255 -18.09 8.61 1.74
C ALA A 255 -18.85 8.89 0.44
N ARG A 256 -19.72 9.91 0.43
CA ARG A 256 -20.44 10.35 -0.77
C ARG A 256 -19.52 11.04 -1.77
N LEU A 257 -18.55 11.83 -1.31
CA LEU A 257 -17.59 12.50 -2.18
C LEU A 257 -16.79 11.52 -3.04
N ALA A 258 -16.41 10.38 -2.45
CA ALA A 258 -15.67 9.33 -3.15
C ALA A 258 -16.55 8.45 -4.06
N ALA A 259 -17.86 8.41 -3.85
CA ALA A 259 -18.80 7.60 -4.63
C ALA A 259 -19.47 8.33 -5.81
N ALA A 260 -19.31 9.66 -5.91
CA ALA A 260 -19.99 10.52 -6.86
C ALA A 260 -19.16 10.89 -8.11
N ALA A 261 -18.15 10.08 -8.44
CA ALA A 261 -17.24 10.26 -9.56
C ALA A 261 -16.80 8.89 -10.10
#